data_AF-Q2IEI7-F1
#
_entry.id   AF-Q2IEI7-F1
#
_cell.length_a   1.000
_cell.length_b   1.000
_cell.length_c   1.000
_cell.angle_alpha   90.00
_cell.angle_beta   90.00
_cell.angle_gamma   90.00
#
_symmetry.space_group_name_H-M   'P 1'
#
loop_
_entity.id
_entity.type
_entity.pdbx_description
1 polymer ?
#
loop_
_entity_poly.entity_id
_entity_poly.type
_entity_poly.pdbx_seq_one_letter_code
_entity_poly.pdbx_strand_id
1 'polypeptide(L)'
;MVDGLRDALVREAKRVEEDCAYSSKAHYNAADAWSYAHLCIGLPAAFASAVAGVSALKSHEALAAGLAIFVAALTSVGTFLNPERRANSHRLAAAAFHELRNKARTFYEIDAAAVADDSRATKLLKELSGRRDDLNRSSPGIPRWAFERARKGIEAGEATYSVDV
;
A
#
# COMPACT_ATOMS: atom_id res chain seq x y z
N MET A 1 -22.10 7.59 33.01
CA MET A 1 -20.79 6.98 33.34
C MET A 1 -19.74 7.96 32.86
N VAL A 2 -18.91 8.47 33.76
CA VAL A 2 -17.72 9.22 33.33
C VAL A 2 -16.78 8.17 32.77
N ASP A 3 -16.53 8.19 31.46
CA ASP A 3 -15.54 7.31 30.84
C ASP A 3 -14.21 7.43 31.58
N GLY A 4 -13.62 6.31 31.97
CA GLY A 4 -12.30 6.31 32.60
C GLY A 4 -11.23 6.70 31.58
N LEU A 5 -10.06 7.14 32.06
CA LEU A 5 -8.88 7.40 31.21
C LEU A 5 -8.59 6.20 30.28
N ARG A 6 -8.71 4.98 30.81
CA ARG A 6 -8.53 3.74 30.07
C ARG A 6 -9.50 3.56 28.90
N ASP A 7 -10.77 3.92 29.08
CA ASP A 7 -11.76 3.86 27.99
C ASP A 7 -11.42 4.85 26.87
N ALA A 8 -10.94 6.04 27.24
CA ALA A 8 -10.47 7.03 26.27
C ALA A 8 -9.24 6.52 25.49
N LEU A 9 -8.28 5.87 26.17
CA LEU A 9 -7.10 5.28 25.53
C LEU A 9 -7.48 4.17 24.54
N VAL A 10 -8.38 3.27 24.94
CA VAL A 10 -8.89 2.18 24.09
C VAL A 10 -9.60 2.73 22.85
N ARG A 11 -10.47 3.74 23.02
CA ARG A 11 -11.15 4.36 21.89
C ARG A 11 -10.19 5.02 20.91
N GLU A 12 -9.16 5.68 21.40
CA GLU A 12 -8.17 6.29 20.52
C GLU A 12 -7.32 5.24 19.78
N ALA A 13 -6.94 4.15 20.44
CA ALA A 13 -6.26 3.04 19.77
C ALA A 13 -7.12 2.39 18.67
N LYS A 14 -8.44 2.26 18.88
CA LYS A 14 -9.37 1.79 17.84
C LYS A 14 -9.42 2.72 16.64
N ARG A 15 -9.38 4.04 16.84
CA ARG A 15 -9.27 5.01 15.73
C ARG A 15 -7.95 4.85 14.97
N VAL A 16 -6.84 4.64 15.68
CA VAL A 16 -5.55 4.36 15.05
C VAL A 16 -5.62 3.07 14.22
N GLU A 17 -6.22 2.01 14.74
CA GLU A 17 -6.45 0.77 13.99
C GLU A 17 -7.26 1.03 12.72
N GLU A 18 -8.38 1.72 12.83
CA GLU A 18 -9.27 2.06 11.71
C GLU A 18 -8.51 2.84 10.63
N ASP A 19 -7.88 3.96 10.98
CA ASP A 19 -7.09 4.79 10.06
C ASP A 19 -6.02 3.97 9.32
N CYS A 20 -5.32 3.10 10.06
CA CYS A 20 -4.28 2.25 9.51
C CYS A 20 -4.83 1.16 8.60
N ALA A 21 -6.01 0.61 8.88
CA ALA A 21 -6.67 -0.38 8.03
C ALA A 21 -7.01 0.21 6.65
N TYR A 22 -7.64 1.39 6.63
CA TYR A 22 -7.94 2.10 5.38
C TYR A 22 -6.67 2.47 4.60
N SER A 23 -5.67 3.03 5.29
CA SER A 23 -4.42 3.46 4.66
C SER A 23 -3.62 2.29 4.10
N SER A 24 -3.51 1.19 4.86
CA SER A 24 -2.83 -0.03 4.43
C SER A 24 -3.46 -0.63 3.18
N LYS A 25 -4.78 -0.85 3.19
CA LYS A 25 -5.49 -1.43 2.05
C LYS A 25 -5.41 -0.53 0.82
N ALA A 26 -5.53 0.79 0.99
CA ALA A 26 -5.42 1.74 -0.11
C ALA A 26 -4.02 1.75 -0.72
N HIS A 27 -2.96 1.64 0.08
CA HIS A 27 -1.61 1.48 -0.42
C HIS A 27 -1.39 0.15 -1.14
N TYR A 28 -1.94 -0.96 -0.67
CA TYR A 28 -1.89 -2.23 -1.42
C TYR A 28 -2.60 -2.10 -2.77
N ASN A 29 -3.78 -1.50 -2.83
CA ASN A 29 -4.49 -1.24 -4.08
C ASN A 29 -3.64 -0.39 -5.06
N ALA A 30 -2.99 0.67 -4.56
CA ALA A 30 -2.11 1.52 -5.34
C ALA A 30 -0.87 0.76 -5.84
N ALA A 31 -0.27 -0.07 -4.98
CA ALA A 31 0.86 -0.91 -5.33
C ALA A 31 0.51 -1.90 -6.44
N ASP A 32 -0.65 -2.53 -6.37
CA ASP A 32 -1.13 -3.48 -7.38
C ASP A 32 -1.28 -2.79 -8.73
N ALA A 33 -1.91 -1.62 -8.79
CA ALA A 33 -2.05 -0.87 -10.04
C ALA A 33 -0.71 -0.51 -10.69
N TRP A 34 0.28 -0.08 -9.88
CA TRP A 34 1.62 0.18 -10.39
C TRP A 34 2.34 -1.10 -10.83
N SER A 35 2.08 -2.22 -10.17
CA SER A 35 2.60 -3.54 -10.57
C SER A 35 2.04 -3.95 -11.93
N TYR A 36 0.73 -3.77 -12.14
CA TYR A 36 0.09 -3.99 -13.44
C TYR A 36 0.66 -3.06 -14.50
N ALA A 37 0.84 -1.76 -14.20
CA ALA A 37 1.44 -0.82 -15.14
C ALA A 37 2.86 -1.26 -15.56
N HIS A 38 3.67 -1.76 -14.62
CA HIS A 38 5.00 -2.29 -14.94
C HIS A 38 4.93 -3.46 -15.93
N LEU A 39 4.03 -4.42 -15.70
CA LEU A 39 3.84 -5.56 -16.60
C LEU A 39 3.28 -5.15 -17.97
N CYS A 40 2.31 -4.24 -18.00
CA CYS A 40 1.69 -3.74 -19.23
C CYS A 40 2.66 -2.93 -20.10
N ILE A 41 3.74 -2.36 -19.53
CA ILE A 41 4.79 -1.69 -20.30
C ILE A 41 5.90 -2.67 -20.66
N GLY A 42 6.37 -3.44 -19.68
CA GLY A 42 7.53 -4.32 -19.83
C GLY A 42 7.29 -5.50 -20.76
N LEU A 43 6.13 -6.17 -20.67
CA LEU A 43 5.85 -7.35 -21.50
C LEU A 43 5.73 -7.01 -22.98
N PRO A 44 4.97 -5.98 -23.42
CA PRO A 44 4.94 -5.61 -24.84
C PRO A 44 6.29 -5.12 -25.35
N ALA A 45 7.06 -4.39 -24.54
CA ALA A 45 8.41 -3.97 -24.91
C ALA A 45 9.35 -5.18 -25.13
N ALA A 46 9.34 -6.15 -24.21
CA ALA A 46 10.15 -7.37 -24.34
C ALA A 46 9.75 -8.19 -25.58
N PHE A 47 8.45 -8.37 -25.81
CA PHE A 47 7.95 -9.10 -26.98
C PHE A 47 8.30 -8.39 -28.29
N ALA A 48 8.03 -7.07 -28.39
CA ALA A 48 8.37 -6.29 -29.57
C ALA A 48 9.88 -6.26 -29.85
N SER A 49 10.71 -6.23 -28.80
CA SER A 49 12.17 -6.31 -28.92
C SER A 49 12.62 -7.64 -29.52
N ALA A 50 12.05 -8.76 -29.07
CA ALA A 50 12.34 -10.08 -29.63
C ALA A 50 11.95 -10.16 -31.12
N VAL A 51 10.75 -9.68 -31.49
CA VAL A 51 10.29 -9.67 -32.89
C VAL A 51 11.13 -8.73 -33.76
N ALA A 52 11.54 -7.58 -33.23
CA ALA A 52 12.43 -6.64 -33.93
C ALA A 52 13.77 -7.29 -34.26
N GLY A 53 14.37 -7.99 -33.29
CA GLY A 53 15.64 -8.72 -33.48
C GLY A 53 15.54 -9.78 -34.57
N VAL A 54 14.50 -10.62 -34.54
CA VAL A 54 14.27 -11.64 -35.59
C VAL A 54 14.02 -10.99 -36.96
N SER A 55 13.26 -9.90 -37.00
CA SER A 55 12.94 -9.19 -38.24
C SER A 55 14.19 -8.57 -38.88
N ALA A 56 15.09 -8.02 -38.07
CA ALA A 56 16.38 -7.50 -38.55
C ALA A 56 17.24 -8.62 -39.17
N LEU A 57 17.28 -9.80 -38.55
CA LEU A 57 18.03 -10.95 -39.07
C LEU A 57 17.44 -11.52 -40.38
N LYS A 58 16.13 -11.36 -40.60
CA LYS A 58 15.43 -11.79 -41.83
C LYS A 58 15.33 -10.68 -42.88
N SER A 59 16.08 -9.59 -42.73
CA SER A 59 16.09 -8.44 -43.65
C SER A 59 14.71 -7.76 -43.82
N HIS A 60 13.82 -7.85 -42.82
CA HIS A 60 12.58 -7.08 -42.75
C HIS A 60 12.83 -5.72 -42.09
N GLU A 61 13.62 -4.86 -42.75
CA GLU A 61 14.17 -3.63 -42.16
C GLU A 61 13.11 -2.65 -41.66
N ALA A 62 12.05 -2.40 -42.44
CA ALA A 62 10.98 -1.48 -42.05
C ALA A 62 10.23 -1.95 -40.79
N LEU A 63 9.96 -3.27 -40.68
CA LEU A 63 9.31 -3.86 -39.51
C LEU A 63 10.22 -3.79 -38.28
N ALA A 64 11.51 -4.13 -38.46
CA ALA A 64 12.49 -4.06 -37.38
C ALA A 64 12.64 -2.63 -36.84
N ALA A 65 12.74 -1.63 -37.72
CA ALA A 65 12.84 -0.22 -37.34
C ALA A 65 11.58 0.27 -36.60
N GLY A 66 10.38 -0.06 -37.11
CA GLY A 66 9.12 0.30 -36.46
C GLY A 66 8.99 -0.27 -35.06
N LEU A 67 9.31 -1.55 -34.88
CA LEU A 67 9.29 -2.20 -33.56
C LEU A 67 10.37 -1.64 -32.63
N ALA A 68 11.56 -1.32 -33.13
CA ALA A 68 12.62 -0.70 -32.33
C ALA A 68 12.20 0.66 -31.77
N ILE A 69 11.55 1.51 -32.58
CA ILE A 69 11.00 2.80 -32.13
C ILE A 69 9.92 2.58 -31.07
N PHE A 70 9.03 1.60 -31.27
CA PHE A 70 7.98 1.28 -30.31
C PHE A 70 8.55 0.81 -28.96
N VAL A 71 9.56 -0.07 -28.98
CA VAL A 71 10.28 -0.51 -27.78
C VAL A 71 10.93 0.67 -27.08
N ALA A 72 11.64 1.53 -27.82
CA ALA A 72 12.27 2.72 -27.25
C ALA A 72 11.26 3.65 -26.56
N ALA A 73 10.08 3.84 -27.17
CA ALA A 73 9.01 4.63 -26.58
C ALA A 73 8.49 4.00 -25.26
N LEU A 74 8.18 2.69 -25.26
CA LEU A 74 7.73 2.00 -24.05
C LEU A 74 8.78 2.00 -22.94
N THR A 75 10.05 1.74 -23.27
CA THR A 75 11.15 1.78 -22.30
C THR A 75 11.35 3.17 -21.73
N SER A 76 11.24 4.22 -22.55
CA SER A 76 11.30 5.61 -22.09
C SER A 76 10.16 5.93 -21.11
N VAL A 77 8.92 5.57 -21.44
CA VAL A 77 7.76 5.72 -20.55
C VAL A 77 7.96 4.93 -19.25
N GLY A 78 8.43 3.68 -19.33
CA GLY A 78 8.70 2.84 -18.17
C GLY A 78 9.77 3.44 -17.25
N THR A 79 10.82 4.01 -17.83
CA THR A 79 11.91 4.66 -17.08
C THR A 79 11.44 5.95 -16.42
N PHE A 80 10.66 6.76 -17.14
CA PHE A 80 10.13 8.02 -16.65
C PHE A 80 9.10 7.82 -15.52
N LEU A 81 8.13 6.91 -15.71
CA LEU A 81 7.12 6.63 -14.69
C LEU A 81 7.69 5.85 -13.51
N ASN A 82 8.65 4.96 -13.78
CA ASN A 82 9.25 4.03 -12.83
C ASN A 82 8.19 3.27 -11.99
N PRO A 83 7.31 2.49 -12.66
CA PRO A 83 6.16 1.86 -12.02
C PRO A 83 6.58 0.85 -10.93
N GLU A 84 7.71 0.15 -11.12
CA GLU A 84 8.25 -0.77 -10.12
C GLU A 84 8.59 -0.05 -8.80
N ARG A 85 9.31 1.08 -8.87
CA ARG A 85 9.64 1.88 -7.68
C ARG A 85 8.37 2.34 -6.98
N ARG A 86 7.38 2.86 -7.71
CA ARG A 86 6.11 3.33 -7.13
C ARG A 86 5.34 2.18 -6.48
N ALA A 87 5.29 1.02 -7.14
CA ALA A 87 4.68 -0.17 -6.57
C ALA A 87 5.36 -0.54 -5.25
N ASN A 88 6.70 -0.61 -5.23
CA ASN A 88 7.45 -0.96 -4.03
C ASN A 88 7.25 0.05 -2.89
N SER A 89 7.31 1.36 -3.17
CA SER A 89 7.05 2.41 -2.18
C SER A 89 5.67 2.27 -1.55
N HIS A 90 4.64 1.99 -2.35
CA HIS A 90 3.30 1.73 -1.83
C HIS A 90 3.21 0.42 -1.05
N ARG A 91 3.85 -0.69 -1.48
CA ARG A 91 3.85 -1.95 -0.70
C ARG A 91 4.50 -1.80 0.67
N LEU A 92 5.61 -1.07 0.74
CA LEU A 92 6.30 -0.81 2.01
C LEU A 92 5.43 0.02 2.96
N ALA A 93 4.80 1.08 2.45
CA ALA A 93 3.84 1.86 3.24
C ALA A 93 2.66 0.99 3.70
N ALA A 94 2.09 0.18 2.80
CA ALA A 94 0.98 -0.71 3.10
C ALA A 94 1.29 -1.68 4.24
N ALA A 95 2.46 -2.31 4.19
CA ALA A 95 2.95 -3.24 5.20
C ALA A 95 3.17 -2.54 6.55
N ALA A 96 3.75 -1.34 6.55
CA ALA A 96 4.00 -0.59 7.77
C ALA A 96 2.71 -0.12 8.46
N PHE A 97 1.70 0.33 7.70
CA PHE A 97 0.37 0.61 8.25
C PHE A 97 -0.33 -0.67 8.73
N HIS A 98 -0.17 -1.79 8.04
CA HIS A 98 -0.74 -3.07 8.48
C HIS A 98 -0.15 -3.53 9.81
N GLU A 99 1.18 -3.40 9.96
CA GLU A 99 1.88 -3.67 11.22
C GLU A 99 1.36 -2.78 12.35
N LEU A 100 1.21 -1.47 12.09
CA LEU A 100 0.71 -0.53 13.09
C LEU A 100 -0.75 -0.80 13.48
N ARG A 101 -1.60 -1.16 12.52
CA ARG A 101 -2.97 -1.63 12.76
C ARG A 101 -2.98 -2.78 13.76
N ASN A 102 -2.18 -3.82 13.50
CA ASN A 102 -2.14 -5.00 14.36
C ASN A 102 -1.61 -4.65 15.76
N LYS A 103 -0.60 -3.77 15.85
CA LYS A 103 -0.10 -3.26 17.14
C LYS A 103 -1.16 -2.49 17.92
N ALA A 104 -1.93 -1.64 17.25
CA ALA A 104 -3.02 -0.89 17.88
C ALA A 104 -4.11 -1.84 18.39
N ARG A 105 -4.45 -2.87 17.61
CA ARG A 105 -5.39 -3.92 18.01
C ARG A 105 -4.93 -4.68 19.24
N THR A 106 -3.72 -5.23 19.21
CA THR A 106 -3.11 -5.92 20.36
C THR A 106 -3.08 -5.03 21.60
N PHE A 107 -2.76 -3.74 21.42
CA PHE A 107 -2.76 -2.81 22.54
C PHE A 107 -4.13 -2.74 23.22
N TYR A 108 -5.23 -2.51 22.50
CA TYR A 108 -6.52 -2.34 23.18
C TYR A 108 -7.19 -3.65 23.57
N GLU A 109 -6.91 -4.76 22.87
CA GLU A 109 -7.48 -6.08 23.20
C GLU A 109 -6.77 -6.74 24.38
N ILE A 110 -5.46 -6.55 24.52
CA ILE A 110 -4.62 -7.31 25.46
C ILE A 110 -3.91 -6.37 26.44
N ASP A 111 -3.08 -5.46 25.94
CA ASP A 111 -2.17 -4.69 26.80
C ASP A 111 -2.91 -3.68 27.68
N ALA A 112 -3.96 -3.05 27.14
CA ALA A 112 -4.78 -2.08 27.83
C ALA A 112 -5.63 -2.70 28.95
N ALA A 113 -5.77 -4.03 29.02
CA ALA A 113 -6.35 -4.70 30.18
C ALA A 113 -5.25 -5.16 31.16
N ALA A 114 -4.12 -5.61 30.65
CA ALA A 114 -3.03 -6.21 31.43
C ALA A 114 -2.15 -5.19 32.17
N VAL A 115 -2.03 -3.96 31.68
CA VAL A 115 -1.20 -2.93 32.31
C VAL A 115 -1.90 -2.42 33.57
N ALA A 116 -1.25 -2.43 34.74
CA ALA A 116 -1.83 -1.88 35.96
C ALA A 116 -1.70 -0.34 36.06
N ASP A 117 -0.80 0.25 35.28
CA ASP A 117 -0.43 1.68 35.34
C ASP A 117 -0.90 2.45 34.08
N ASP A 118 -1.83 3.38 34.29
CA ASP A 118 -2.36 4.25 33.24
C ASP A 118 -1.30 5.13 32.57
N SER A 119 -0.20 5.46 33.26
CA SER A 119 0.92 6.21 32.68
C SER A 119 1.61 5.42 31.57
N ARG A 120 1.86 4.13 31.80
CA ARG A 120 2.42 3.23 30.78
C ARG A 120 1.47 3.03 29.60
N ALA A 121 0.18 2.87 29.85
CA ALA A 121 -0.81 2.75 28.78
C ALA A 121 -0.87 4.03 27.91
N THR A 122 -0.79 5.20 28.55
CA THR A 122 -0.72 6.50 27.87
C THR A 122 0.53 6.61 26.99
N LYS A 123 1.68 6.14 27.49
CA LYS A 123 2.93 6.15 26.71
C LYS A 123 2.84 5.27 25.45
N LEU A 124 2.32 4.05 25.59
CA LEU A 124 2.14 3.13 24.46
C LEU A 124 1.20 3.74 23.39
N LEU A 125 0.09 4.36 23.79
CA LEU A 125 -0.78 5.05 22.84
C LEU A 125 -0.06 6.18 22.12
N LYS A 126 0.73 7.00 22.83
CA LYS A 126 1.53 8.07 22.20
C LYS A 126 2.55 7.53 21.20
N GLU A 127 3.14 6.36 21.46
CA GLU A 127 4.05 5.69 20.52
C GLU A 127 3.30 5.22 19.26
N LEU A 128 2.09 4.67 19.40
CA LEU A 128 1.24 4.29 18.26
C LEU A 128 0.86 5.51 17.41
N SER A 129 0.38 6.59 18.05
CA SER A 129 0.00 7.81 17.35
C SER A 129 1.20 8.49 16.68
N GLY A 130 2.35 8.55 17.37
CA GLY A 130 3.59 9.08 16.79
C GLY A 130 4.04 8.28 15.57
N ARG A 131 3.96 6.94 15.64
CA ARG A 131 4.25 6.07 14.50
C ARG A 131 3.29 6.31 13.34
N ARG A 132 1.99 6.50 13.60
CA ARG A 132 1.00 6.84 12.57
C ARG A 132 1.37 8.15 11.86
N ASP A 133 1.72 9.18 12.62
CA ASP A 133 2.07 10.49 12.08
C ASP A 133 3.34 10.45 11.22
N ASP A 134 4.33 9.65 11.64
CA ASP A 134 5.54 9.43 10.84
C ASP A 134 5.25 8.66 9.55
N LEU A 135 4.37 7.66 9.59
CA LEU A 135 3.93 6.96 8.38
C LEU A 135 3.17 7.89 7.45
N ASN A 136 2.27 8.72 7.96
CA ASN A 136 1.53 9.71 7.18
C ASN A 136 2.46 10.74 6.50
N ARG A 137 3.56 11.13 7.17
CA ARG A 137 4.55 12.07 6.62
C ARG A 137 5.47 11.44 5.57
N SER A 138 5.86 10.18 5.77
CA SER A 138 6.87 9.51 4.95
C SER A 138 6.31 8.69 3.78
N SER A 139 5.03 8.34 3.83
CA SER A 139 4.38 7.53 2.79
C SER A 139 4.06 8.35 1.54
N PRO A 140 4.08 7.72 0.34
CA PRO A 140 3.59 8.36 -0.88
C PRO A 140 2.10 8.72 -0.75
N GLY A 141 1.62 9.73 -1.47
CA GLY A 141 0.20 10.08 -1.47
C GLY A 141 -0.69 8.94 -2.00
N ILE A 142 -1.80 8.66 -1.31
CA ILE A 142 -2.78 7.66 -1.75
C ILE A 142 -3.68 8.27 -2.84
N PRO A 143 -3.76 7.68 -4.05
CA PRO A 143 -4.67 8.17 -5.06
C PRO A 143 -6.13 7.86 -4.68
N ARG A 144 -7.05 8.76 -5.05
CA ARG A 144 -8.46 8.72 -4.61
C ARG A 144 -9.15 7.39 -4.92
N TRP A 145 -8.93 6.86 -6.12
CA TRP A 145 -9.53 5.59 -6.55
C TRP A 145 -9.08 4.41 -5.66
N ALA A 146 -7.84 4.44 -5.15
CA ALA A 146 -7.31 3.36 -4.32
C ALA A 146 -7.91 3.40 -2.92
N PHE A 147 -8.11 4.62 -2.38
CA PHE A 147 -8.82 4.84 -1.13
C PHE A 147 -10.29 4.42 -1.22
N GLU A 148 -10.99 4.82 -2.28
CA GLU A 148 -12.40 4.44 -2.46
C GLU A 148 -12.59 2.94 -2.63
N ARG A 149 -11.67 2.28 -3.35
CA ARG A 149 -11.66 0.81 -3.46
C ARG A 149 -11.40 0.16 -2.11
N ALA A 150 -10.45 0.68 -1.32
CA ALA A 150 -10.17 0.18 0.02
C ALA A 150 -11.39 0.33 0.94
N ARG A 151 -12.02 1.51 0.94
CA ARG A 151 -13.23 1.77 1.71
C ARG A 151 -14.35 0.78 1.38
N LYS A 152 -14.65 0.58 0.09
CA LYS A 152 -15.67 -0.38 -0.34
C LYS A 152 -15.38 -1.80 0.15
N GLY A 153 -14.12 -2.25 0.08
CA GLY A 153 -13.73 -3.59 0.56
C GLY A 153 -13.87 -3.72 2.08
N ILE A 154 -13.41 -2.72 2.83
CA ILE A 154 -13.51 -2.70 4.30
C ILE A 154 -14.98 -2.68 4.75
N GLU A 155 -15.80 -1.80 4.17
CA GLU A 155 -17.24 -1.72 4.44
C GLU A 155 -17.99 -3.01 4.06
N ALA A 156 -17.48 -3.78 3.09
CA ALA A 156 -18.01 -5.08 2.71
C ALA A 156 -17.54 -6.25 3.60
N GLY A 157 -16.74 -5.98 4.65
CA GLY A 157 -16.29 -6.99 5.60
C GLY A 157 -14.95 -7.67 5.25
N GLU A 158 -14.16 -7.16 4.31
CA GLU A 158 -12.82 -7.73 4.03
C GLU A 158 -11.85 -7.62 5.22
N ALA A 159 -12.11 -6.69 6.14
CA ALA A 159 -11.29 -6.45 7.32
C ALA A 159 -11.80 -7.13 8.60
N THR A 160 -12.97 -7.78 8.56
CA THR A 160 -13.55 -8.50 9.70
C THR A 160 -13.01 -9.92 9.77
N TYR A 161 -12.68 -10.39 10.97
CA TYR A 161 -12.28 -11.77 11.18
C TYR A 161 -13.50 -12.64 11.47
N SER A 162 -13.51 -13.87 10.98
CA SER A 162 -14.58 -14.85 11.23
C SER A 162 -14.77 -15.19 12.71
N VAL A 163 -13.79 -14.87 13.57
CA VAL A 163 -13.88 -15.09 15.03
C VAL A 163 -14.59 -13.94 15.76
N ASP A 164 -14.82 -12.81 15.10
CA ASP A 164 -15.41 -11.59 15.67
C ASP A 164 -16.88 -11.39 15.24
N VAL A 165 -17.44 -12.31 14.44
CA VAL A 165 -18.83 -12.31 13.90
C VAL A 165 -19.72 -13.35 14.55
#